data_AF-A0A165E1B9-F1
#
_entry.id   AF-A0A165E1B9-F1
#
_cell.length_a   1.000
_cell.length_b   1.000
_cell.length_c   1.000
_cell.angle_alpha   90.00
_cell.angle_beta   90.00
_cell.angle_gamma   90.00
#
_symmetry.space_group_name_H-M   'P 1'
#
loop_
_entity.id
_entity.type
_entity.pdbx_description
1 polymer ?
#
loop_
_entity_poly.entity_id
_entity_poly.type
_entity_poly.pdbx_seq_one_letter_code
_entity_poly.pdbx_strand_id
1 'polypeptide(L)'
;MNRLACSDSAVHPGIMAGIYGSKDKGAYSVVLSGGYDDDEDEGESFVYTGCGGSDNKVRFTRVLAGNQRSTRMGPQLFDQTFGNSRNKSLLISSKTGKPVRVVRGYNLDSDWAPASGYRYDGLYRVVDAWRQKGKSGHLVCKYEFKVCLSHGFPQV
;
A
#
# COMPACT_ATOMS: atom_id res chain seq x y z
N MET A 1 13.87 -5.57 7.95
CA MET A 1 13.30 -6.90 7.57
C MET A 1 13.20 -7.04 6.05
N ASN A 2 12.98 -8.23 5.49
CA ASN A 2 12.57 -8.42 4.09
C ASN A 2 11.09 -8.89 4.04
N ARG A 3 10.49 -9.03 2.84
CA ARG A 3 9.08 -9.45 2.71
C ARG A 3 8.79 -10.84 3.28
N LEU A 4 9.78 -11.75 3.26
CA LEU A 4 9.67 -13.09 3.85
C LEU A 4 9.59 -12.99 5.37
N ALA A 5 10.48 -12.22 5.99
CA ALA A 5 10.45 -11.96 7.43
C ALA A 5 9.14 -11.29 7.89
N CYS A 6 8.55 -10.39 7.09
CA CYS A 6 7.22 -9.83 7.38
C CYS A 6 6.11 -10.90 7.34
N SER A 7 6.25 -11.91 6.48
CA SER A 7 5.32 -13.02 6.37
C SER A 7 5.48 -13.99 7.54
N ASP A 8 6.72 -14.38 7.85
CA ASP A 8 7.05 -15.33 8.92
C ASP A 8 6.66 -14.78 10.31
N SER A 9 6.75 -13.47 10.50
CA SER A 9 6.28 -12.77 11.71
C SER A 9 4.77 -12.46 11.71
N ALA A 10 4.04 -12.87 10.67
CA ALA A 10 2.61 -12.61 10.46
C ALA A 10 2.19 -11.12 10.42
N VAL A 11 3.15 -10.19 10.40
CA VAL A 11 2.88 -8.75 10.23
C VAL A 11 2.20 -8.50 8.89
N HIS A 12 2.71 -9.10 7.82
CA HIS A 12 2.10 -9.09 6.49
C HIS A 12 2.37 -10.41 5.75
N PRO A 13 1.43 -11.38 5.78
CA PRO A 13 1.60 -12.70 5.17
C PRO A 13 1.76 -12.72 3.64
N GLY A 14 1.35 -11.66 2.94
CA GLY A 14 1.50 -11.60 1.49
C GLY A 14 2.97 -11.36 1.10
N ILE A 15 3.66 -12.35 0.55
CA ILE A 15 5.08 -12.19 0.14
C ILE A 15 5.29 -11.29 -1.09
N MET A 16 4.25 -11.08 -1.91
CA MET A 16 4.29 -10.18 -3.09
C MET A 16 3.24 -9.08 -3.03
N ALA A 17 1.98 -9.43 -2.77
CA ALA A 17 0.86 -8.48 -2.78
C ALA A 17 1.03 -7.37 -1.72
N GLY A 18 0.75 -6.13 -2.10
CA GLY A 18 0.80 -4.98 -1.17
C GLY A 18 -0.35 -4.97 -0.16
N ILE A 19 -1.48 -5.61 -0.47
CA ILE A 19 -2.67 -5.68 0.39
C ILE A 19 -2.92 -7.13 0.81
N TYR A 20 -3.14 -7.37 2.10
CA TYR A 20 -3.57 -8.65 2.64
C TYR A 20 -4.88 -8.49 3.42
N GLY A 21 -5.91 -9.25 3.05
CA GLY A 21 -7.27 -9.02 3.53
C GLY A 21 -8.29 -10.00 3.00
N SER A 22 -9.51 -9.89 3.53
CA SER A 22 -10.71 -10.55 3.03
C SER A 22 -11.67 -9.51 2.46
N LYS A 23 -12.24 -9.80 1.28
CA LYS A 23 -13.26 -8.95 0.66
C LYS A 23 -14.53 -8.79 1.52
N ASP A 24 -14.74 -9.70 2.48
CA ASP A 24 -15.93 -9.75 3.34
C ASP A 24 -15.64 -9.20 4.75
N LYS A 25 -14.41 -9.38 5.27
CA LYS A 25 -14.06 -9.01 6.65
C LYS A 25 -13.24 -7.72 6.79
N GLY A 26 -12.64 -7.24 5.70
CA GLY A 26 -11.73 -6.10 5.68
C GLY A 26 -10.28 -6.49 5.41
N ALA A 27 -9.44 -5.49 5.22
CA ALA A 27 -7.99 -5.64 5.16
C ALA A 27 -7.38 -5.83 6.55
N TYR A 28 -6.28 -6.59 6.61
CA TYR A 28 -5.54 -6.85 7.85
C TYR A 28 -4.19 -6.13 7.85
N SER A 29 -3.54 -6.03 6.69
CA SER A 29 -2.25 -5.36 6.56
C SER A 29 -2.01 -4.83 5.15
N VAL A 30 -1.22 -3.76 5.06
CA VAL A 30 -0.72 -3.17 3.81
C VAL A 30 0.78 -2.92 3.86
N VAL A 31 1.41 -2.88 2.67
CA VAL A 31 2.81 -2.52 2.47
C VAL A 31 2.89 -1.31 1.54
N LEU A 32 3.54 -0.24 2.00
CA LEU A 32 3.99 0.87 1.17
C LEU A 32 5.40 0.57 0.67
N SER A 33 5.58 0.43 -0.64
CA SER A 33 6.88 0.05 -1.22
C SER A 33 7.22 0.76 -2.52
N GLY A 34 6.62 1.93 -2.79
CA GLY A 34 6.86 2.69 -4.03
C GLY A 34 6.32 1.99 -5.27
N GLY A 35 5.21 1.26 -5.14
CA GLY A 35 4.64 0.54 -6.27
C GLY A 35 3.88 1.45 -7.23
N TYR A 36 3.16 2.42 -6.68
CA TYR A 36 2.25 3.28 -7.42
C TYR A 36 2.71 4.73 -7.31
N ASP A 37 2.80 5.40 -8.44
CA ASP A 37 3.28 6.78 -8.52
C ASP A 37 2.32 7.76 -7.85
N ASP A 38 1.08 7.33 -7.59
CA ASP A 38 0.04 8.14 -6.97
C ASP A 38 0.04 8.07 -5.43
N ASP A 39 0.88 7.24 -4.80
CA ASP A 39 0.93 7.17 -3.33
C ASP A 39 1.50 8.46 -2.72
N GLU A 40 0.91 8.93 -1.62
CA GLU A 40 1.33 10.12 -0.86
C GLU A 40 1.48 9.73 0.61
N ASP A 41 2.60 10.05 1.26
CA ASP A 41 2.90 9.58 2.62
C ASP A 41 3.46 10.70 3.52
N GLU A 42 2.66 11.08 4.51
CA GLU A 42 2.95 12.09 5.53
C GLU A 42 3.24 11.46 6.90
N GLY A 43 3.49 10.15 6.95
CA GLY A 43 3.78 9.43 8.19
C GLY A 43 2.51 9.07 8.94
N GLU A 44 1.91 10.03 9.65
CA GLU A 44 0.69 9.83 10.43
C GLU A 44 -0.56 9.64 9.55
N SER A 45 -0.53 10.19 8.34
CA SER A 45 -1.51 10.00 7.29
C SER A 45 -0.84 9.60 5.98
N PHE A 46 -1.56 8.86 5.15
CA PHE A 46 -1.12 8.60 3.78
C PHE A 46 -2.30 8.24 2.88
N VAL A 47 -2.15 8.49 1.58
CA VAL A 47 -3.11 8.05 0.55
C VAL A 47 -2.51 6.87 -0.20
N TYR A 48 -3.17 5.73 -0.08
CA TYR A 48 -2.74 4.47 -0.68
C TYR A 48 -3.50 4.17 -1.98
N THR A 49 -2.77 3.70 -2.99
CA THR A 49 -3.34 3.28 -4.27
C THR A 49 -3.64 1.79 -4.27
N GLY A 50 -4.84 1.44 -4.70
CA GLY A 50 -5.29 0.05 -4.85
C GLY A 50 -4.48 -0.74 -5.86
N CYS A 51 -4.77 -2.04 -5.94
CA CYS A 51 -4.05 -2.96 -6.81
C CYS A 51 -4.78 -3.25 -8.13
N GLY A 52 -4.04 -3.86 -9.06
CA GLY A 52 -4.51 -4.23 -10.38
C GLY A 52 -4.42 -3.08 -11.37
N GLY A 53 -5.00 -3.26 -12.56
CA GLY A 53 -4.95 -2.21 -13.58
C GLY A 53 -3.65 -2.16 -14.38
N SER A 54 -2.73 -3.08 -14.14
CA SER A 54 -1.40 -3.17 -14.77
C SER A 54 -1.17 -4.54 -15.41
N ASP A 55 -0.32 -4.60 -16.43
CA ASP A 55 0.23 -5.86 -16.93
C ASP A 55 1.48 -6.25 -16.12
N ASN A 56 1.31 -7.24 -15.23
CA ASN A 56 2.38 -7.73 -14.36
C ASN A 56 3.28 -8.80 -15.03
N LYS A 57 3.07 -9.07 -16.33
CA LYS A 57 3.98 -9.93 -17.12
C LYS A 57 5.19 -9.15 -17.63
N VAL A 58 5.11 -7.83 -17.68
CA VAL A 58 6.15 -6.97 -18.22
C VAL A 58 6.96 -6.37 -17.08
N ARG A 59 8.29 -6.46 -17.19
CA ARG A 59 9.17 -5.69 -16.31
C ARG A 59 9.17 -4.24 -16.74
N PHE A 60 9.00 -3.35 -15.78
CA PHE A 60 8.98 -1.91 -16.03
C PHE A 60 10.03 -1.23 -15.17
N THR A 61 10.74 -0.26 -15.73
CA THR A 61 11.73 0.52 -14.99
C THR A 61 11.06 1.79 -14.48
N ARG A 62 11.15 2.03 -13.17
CA ARG A 62 10.67 3.25 -12.53
C ARG A 62 11.82 3.92 -11.78
N VAL A 63 11.76 5.24 -11.64
CA VAL A 63 12.63 5.97 -10.72
C VAL A 63 11.91 6.03 -9.38
N LEU A 64 12.53 5.46 -8.34
CA LEU A 64 12.03 5.47 -6.96
C LEU A 64 13.15 5.92 -6.04
N ALA A 65 12.90 6.90 -5.16
CA ALA A 65 13.91 7.49 -4.28
C ALA A 65 15.19 7.84 -5.06
N GLY A 66 15.03 8.54 -6.19
CA GLY A 66 16.12 8.97 -7.08
C GLY A 66 16.83 7.87 -7.88
N ASN A 67 16.43 6.59 -7.77
CA ASN A 67 17.13 5.47 -8.41
C ASN A 67 16.26 4.73 -9.44
N GLN A 68 16.79 4.47 -10.63
CA GLN A 68 16.15 3.60 -11.62
C GLN A 68 16.13 2.14 -11.13
N ARG A 69 14.95 1.53 -11.06
CA ARG A 69 14.77 0.14 -10.63
C ARG A 69 13.74 -0.58 -11.45
N SER A 70 14.02 -1.85 -11.75
CA SER A 70 13.09 -2.76 -12.40
C SER A 70 12.08 -3.29 -11.39
N THR A 71 10.79 -3.04 -11.66
CA THR A 71 9.66 -3.57 -10.90
C THR A 71 8.91 -4.61 -11.74
N ARG A 72 8.25 -5.55 -11.04
CA ARG A 72 7.30 -6.50 -11.66
C ARG A 72 5.93 -5.87 -11.91
N MET A 73 5.69 -4.68 -11.38
CA MET A 73 4.46 -3.95 -11.60
C MET A 73 4.62 -3.09 -12.84
N GLY A 74 3.99 -3.51 -13.94
CA GLY A 74 3.97 -2.77 -15.17
C GLY A 74 3.24 -1.43 -15.05
N PRO A 75 3.24 -0.62 -16.13
CA PRO A 75 2.44 0.59 -16.18
C PRO A 75 0.96 0.27 -16.00
N GLN A 76 0.22 1.26 -15.52
CA GLN A 76 -1.24 1.19 -15.41
C GLN A 76 -1.83 1.31 -16.83
N LEU A 77 -2.60 0.30 -17.27
CA LEU A 77 -3.17 0.15 -18.61
C LEU A 77 -4.71 0.13 -18.63
N PHE A 78 -5.35 -0.08 -17.48
CA PHE A 78 -6.80 -0.15 -17.38
C PHE A 78 -7.28 0.32 -16.00
N ASP A 79 -8.56 0.67 -15.91
CA ASP A 79 -9.16 1.15 -14.68
C ASP A 79 -9.15 0.07 -13.59
N GLN A 80 -8.73 0.45 -12.39
CA GLN A 80 -8.94 -0.33 -11.18
C GLN A 80 -10.41 -0.30 -10.77
N THR A 81 -10.83 -1.34 -10.05
CA THR A 81 -12.20 -1.51 -9.58
C THR A 81 -12.25 -1.99 -8.14
N PHE A 82 -13.29 -1.57 -7.41
CA PHE A 82 -13.65 -2.13 -6.11
C PHE A 82 -14.22 -3.55 -6.21
N GLY A 83 -14.46 -4.08 -7.42
CA GLY A 83 -14.77 -5.50 -7.64
C GLY A 83 -13.57 -6.42 -7.43
N ASN A 84 -12.34 -5.90 -7.48
CA ASN A 84 -11.15 -6.66 -7.11
C ASN A 84 -11.17 -6.98 -5.61
N SER A 85 -10.93 -8.24 -5.24
CA SER A 85 -11.07 -8.70 -3.84
C SER A 85 -10.17 -7.96 -2.84
N ARG A 86 -8.96 -7.55 -3.24
CA ARG A 86 -8.05 -6.80 -2.35
C ARG A 86 -8.50 -5.35 -2.20
N ASN A 87 -8.89 -4.71 -3.29
CA ASN A 87 -9.46 -3.37 -3.26
C ASN A 87 -10.75 -3.34 -2.42
N LYS A 88 -11.61 -4.36 -2.61
CA LYS A 88 -12.82 -4.53 -1.81
C LYS A 88 -12.51 -4.66 -0.32
N SER A 89 -11.45 -5.36 0.06
CA SER A 89 -11.07 -5.51 1.47
C SER A 89 -10.75 -4.17 2.14
N LEU A 90 -10.07 -3.25 1.44
CA LEU A 90 -9.81 -1.91 1.96
C LEU A 90 -11.07 -1.03 1.97
N LEU A 91 -11.94 -1.17 0.97
CA LEU A 91 -13.26 -0.51 0.98
C LEU A 91 -14.14 -1.00 2.16
N ILE A 92 -14.02 -2.25 2.59
CA ILE A 92 -14.68 -2.72 3.81
C ILE A 92 -14.00 -2.15 5.05
N SER A 93 -12.67 -2.03 5.06
CA SER A 93 -11.96 -1.39 6.17
C SER A 93 -12.36 0.08 6.35
N SER A 94 -12.60 0.84 5.27
CA SER A 94 -13.08 2.23 5.39
C SER A 94 -14.44 2.35 6.06
N LYS A 95 -15.30 1.34 5.89
CA LYS A 95 -16.65 1.30 6.49
C LYS A 95 -16.64 0.78 7.93
N THR A 96 -15.79 -0.19 8.21
CA THR A 96 -15.74 -0.85 9.52
C THR A 96 -14.82 -0.15 10.51
N GLY A 97 -13.91 0.69 10.01
CA GLY A 97 -12.89 1.37 10.80
C GLY A 97 -11.90 0.43 11.48
N LYS A 98 -11.87 -0.87 11.16
CA LYS A 98 -10.96 -1.82 11.81
C LYS A 98 -9.49 -1.44 11.58
N PRO A 99 -8.62 -1.62 12.58
CA PRO A 99 -7.21 -1.29 12.42
C PRO A 99 -6.52 -2.21 11.41
N VAL A 100 -5.63 -1.64 10.62
CA VAL A 100 -4.84 -2.27 9.57
C VAL A 100 -3.36 -2.06 9.91
N ARG A 101 -2.58 -3.14 9.88
CA ARG A 101 -1.13 -3.07 10.09
C ARG A 101 -0.45 -2.42 8.88
N VAL A 102 0.44 -1.47 9.11
CA VAL A 102 1.17 -0.79 8.04
C VAL A 102 2.65 -1.14 8.10
N VAL A 103 3.21 -1.47 6.94
CA VAL A 103 4.63 -1.74 6.76
C VAL A 103 5.18 -0.78 5.70
N ARG A 104 6.23 -0.04 6.02
CA ARG A 104 6.96 0.79 5.05
C ARG A 104 8.21 0.06 4.57
N GLY A 105 8.48 0.14 3.27
CA GLY A 105 9.69 -0.40 2.63
C GLY A 105 10.64 0.72 2.21
N TYR A 106 11.94 0.43 2.24
CA TYR A 106 13.03 1.37 1.91
C TYR A 106 13.02 1.95 0.49
N ASN A 107 12.20 1.39 -0.40
CA ASN A 107 12.05 1.85 -1.78
C ASN A 107 10.87 2.81 -1.97
N LEU A 108 10.19 3.14 -0.88
CA LEU A 108 9.17 4.15 -0.89
C LEU A 108 9.85 5.52 -1.09
N ASP A 109 9.33 6.31 -2.03
CA ASP A 109 9.77 7.69 -2.24
C ASP A 109 9.08 8.58 -1.20
N SER A 110 9.55 8.52 0.05
CA SER A 110 8.98 9.21 1.20
C SER A 110 10.04 9.37 2.28
N ASP A 111 10.01 10.50 2.99
CA ASP A 111 10.86 10.75 4.16
C ASP A 111 10.62 9.76 5.31
N TRP A 112 9.46 9.09 5.30
CA TRP A 112 9.09 8.09 6.30
C TRP A 112 9.55 6.68 5.95
N ALA A 113 10.16 6.48 4.78
CA ALA A 113 10.72 5.20 4.38
C ALA A 113 11.90 4.80 5.30
N PRO A 114 12.02 3.54 5.73
CA PRO A 114 13.19 3.10 6.47
C PRO A 114 14.44 3.12 5.56
N ALA A 115 15.62 3.42 6.11
CA ALA A 115 16.88 3.42 5.35
C ALA A 115 17.20 2.07 4.68
N SER A 116 16.70 0.96 5.22
CA SER A 116 16.84 -0.36 4.61
C SER A 116 15.69 -1.31 4.95
N GLY A 117 15.42 -2.24 4.03
CA GLY A 117 14.43 -3.29 4.21
C GLY A 117 13.01 -2.79 4.43
N TYR A 118 12.28 -3.46 5.32
CA TYR A 118 10.90 -3.17 5.70
C TYR A 118 10.81 -2.97 7.21
N ARG A 119 9.97 -2.02 7.63
CA ARG A 119 9.68 -1.65 9.02
C ARG A 119 8.17 -1.68 9.24
N TYR A 120 7.75 -2.24 10.37
CA TYR A 120 6.36 -2.17 10.81
C TYR A 120 6.12 -0.84 11.52
N ASP A 121 5.15 -0.07 11.05
CA ASP A 121 4.91 1.31 11.49
C ASP A 121 3.60 1.45 12.28
N GLY A 122 3.05 0.33 12.76
CA GLY A 122 1.92 0.33 13.67
C GLY A 122 0.56 0.09 13.01
N LEU A 123 -0.49 0.54 13.72
CA LEU A 123 -1.88 0.35 13.33
C LEU A 123 -2.47 1.66 12.81
N TYR A 124 -3.13 1.56 11.66
CA TYR A 124 -3.84 2.67 11.02
C TYR A 124 -5.29 2.29 10.76
N ARG A 125 -6.15 3.27 10.49
CA ARG A 125 -7.51 3.04 9.99
C ARG A 125 -7.63 3.64 8.62
N VAL A 126 -8.39 2.95 7.77
CA VAL A 126 -8.85 3.55 6.51
C VAL A 126 -10.00 4.48 6.86
N VAL A 127 -9.86 5.77 6.57
CA VAL A 127 -10.88 6.79 6.91
C VAL A 127 -11.74 7.16 5.71
N ASP A 128 -11.23 6.97 4.49
CA ASP A 128 -12.00 7.16 3.26
C ASP A 128 -11.54 6.21 2.15
N ALA A 129 -12.42 5.96 1.16
CA ALA A 129 -12.14 5.14 -0.01
C ALA A 129 -12.91 5.66 -1.25
N TRP A 130 -12.19 6.03 -2.31
CA TRP A 130 -12.78 6.56 -3.54
C TRP A 130 -12.07 6.05 -4.80
N ARG A 131 -12.55 6.48 -5.97
CA ARG A 131 -11.86 6.28 -7.26
C ARG A 131 -11.60 7.63 -7.89
N GLN A 132 -10.43 7.81 -8.48
CA GLN A 132 -10.07 9.01 -9.23
C GLN A 132 -9.17 8.66 -10.40
N LYS A 133 -9.04 9.56 -11.39
CA LYS A 133 -8.02 9.40 -12.42
C LYS A 133 -6.64 9.55 -11.79
N GLY A 134 -5.79 8.53 -11.94
CA GLY A 134 -4.38 8.59 -11.55
C GLY A 134 -3.52 9.26 -12.62
N LYS A 135 -2.21 9.34 -12.36
CA LYS A 135 -1.20 9.95 -13.25
C LYS A 135 -1.17 9.34 -14.66
N SER A 136 -1.58 8.08 -14.82
CA SER A 136 -1.66 7.42 -16.13
C SER A 136 -2.94 7.75 -16.92
N GLY A 137 -3.88 8.52 -16.35
CA GLY A 137 -5.19 8.80 -16.93
C GLY A 137 -6.28 7.74 -16.69
N HIS A 138 -5.93 6.59 -16.11
CA HIS A 138 -6.86 5.53 -15.73
C HIS A 138 -7.40 5.73 -14.32
N LEU A 139 -8.62 5.23 -14.05
CA LEU A 139 -9.17 5.27 -12.71
C LEU A 139 -8.38 4.33 -11.79
N VAL A 140 -7.95 4.85 -10.64
CA VAL A 140 -7.32 4.08 -9.56
C VAL A 140 -8.21 4.10 -8.32
N CYS A 141 -8.19 3.03 -7.54
CA CYS A 141 -8.82 3.01 -6.23
C CYS A 141 -7.88 3.70 -5.23
N LYS A 142 -8.42 4.59 -4.39
CA LYS A 142 -7.69 5.34 -3.39
C LYS A 142 -8.25 5.09 -2.00
N TYR A 143 -7.37 5.11 -1.01
CA TYR A 143 -7.70 4.90 0.40
C TYR A 143 -6.89 5.85 1.27
N GLU A 144 -7.55 6.69 2.05
CA GLU A 144 -6.88 7.54 3.04
C GLU A 144 -6.71 6.74 4.34
N PHE A 145 -5.49 6.70 4.85
CA PHE A 145 -5.15 6.08 6.12
C PHE A 145 -4.78 7.14 7.16
N LYS A 146 -5.16 6.91 8.41
CA LYS A 146 -4.72 7.69 9.58
C LYS A 146 -4.24 6.78 10.71
N VAL A 147 -3.16 7.17 11.36
CA VAL A 147 -2.56 6.42 12.48
C VAL A 147 -3.56 6.29 13.62
N CYS A 148 -3.56 5.13 14.29
CA CYS A 148 -4.28 4.98 15.55
C CYS A 148 -3.45 5.64 16.66
N LEU A 149 -3.84 6.84 17.08
CA LEU A 149 -3.15 7.66 18.09
C LEU A 149 -2.84 6.91 19.42
N SER A 150 -3.53 5.82 19.72
CA SER A 150 -3.28 5.00 20.91
C SER A 150 -1.98 4.17 20.86
N HIS A 151 -1.24 4.13 19.76
CA HIS A 151 -0.07 3.25 19.61
C HIS A 151 1.28 3.96 19.42
N GLY A 152 1.31 5.30 19.35
CA GLY A 152 2.55 6.08 19.20
C GLY A 152 3.31 5.82 17.89
N PHE A 153 3.91 6.85 17.32
CA PHE A 153 4.86 6.68 16.21
C PHE A 153 6.24 6.33 16.80
N PRO A 154 6.96 5.31 16.27
CA PRO A 154 8.38 5.21 16.59
C PRO A 154 9.07 6.47 16.06
N GLN A 155 9.59 7.28 16.98
CA GLN A 155 10.40 8.45 16.66
C GLN A 155 11.63 7.98 15.86
N VAL A 156 11.89 8.66 14.74
CA VAL A 156 13.07 8.43 13.88
C VAL A 156 14.37 8.76 14.59
#